data_AF-A0A2Z7A5R2-F1
#
_entry.id   AF-A0A2Z7A5R2-F1
#
_cell.length_a   1.000
_cell.length_b   1.000
_cell.length_c   1.000
_cell.angle_alpha   90.00
_cell.angle_beta   90.00
_cell.angle_gamma   90.00
#
_symmetry.space_group_name_H-M   'P 1'
#
loop_
_entity.id
_entity.type
_entity.pdbx_description
1 polymer ?
#
loop_
_entity_poly.entity_id
_entity_poly.type
_entity_poly.pdbx_seq_one_letter_code
_entity_poly.pdbx_strand_id
1 'polypeptide(L)'
;MFTPSMLYHTYVNYPATNEYKAGLCSPPAFSSPNHSKFRSLKISFTLNQSSSFRNCTISAAMDESTAQGTNPVRIVALVGEGSVSPIKSTPWSEVMHHTAERLRWIDEEFEMHVYTDNFNQENYELIGMELDHANILMVVGVVDQASVEWIQTNFHQVSNVICFDSSPALTNKLGGSLVQAEAKRSILSYLSLPPQRQLKKSEEVVRTVFEAWDRHTADDIRFCLLVIINAYIRPVSTLKNLRAKGFSTLNCMVKNCGPQILNCLLDPNCRKAIQCLNQCSPIDQVCNYCCIASYESPKLEEFSLCVLQKHNCLELDAKIPEKPHVVPMVQFRGEDLNHETSEDLLMGWLGKLGWSWRVVAGQNPAYDQFPCQYQLFYRGKARGSFWYEPIFQVRTNGGVLVWRRRKYRVKRGKIPGTFYMSVLDNGVVSNEFWTVVEVADDFSWGLFHYHGAARVAGQSYSGAILVSPKKIHLVFYVSLK
;
A
#
# COMPACT_ATOMS: atom_id res chain seq x y z
N MET A 1 -36.37 1.33 3.68
CA MET A 1 -36.80 0.77 4.99
C MET A 1 -35.87 -0.40 5.26
N PHE A 2 -34.71 -0.13 5.86
CA PHE A 2 -33.66 -1.13 6.06
C PHE A 2 -33.63 -1.53 7.53
N THR A 3 -33.88 -2.80 7.80
CA THR A 3 -33.67 -3.44 9.10
C THR A 3 -32.25 -3.99 9.16
N PRO A 4 -31.49 -3.74 10.25
CA PRO A 4 -30.18 -4.36 10.45
C PRO A 4 -30.40 -5.80 10.92
N SER A 5 -29.84 -6.78 10.20
CA SER A 5 -29.83 -8.15 10.68
C SER A 5 -28.39 -8.65 10.85
N MET A 6 -28.08 -8.90 12.13
CA MET A 6 -27.16 -9.89 12.68
C MET A 6 -25.65 -9.65 12.56
N LEU A 7 -25.14 -8.85 13.49
CA LEU A 7 -23.84 -9.06 14.11
C LEU A 7 -23.92 -10.29 15.02
N TYR A 8 -23.31 -11.40 14.63
CA TYR A 8 -23.14 -12.55 15.52
C TYR A 8 -21.92 -12.34 16.43
N HIS A 9 -22.18 -12.25 17.74
CA HIS A 9 -21.15 -12.40 18.77
C HIS A 9 -20.88 -13.90 18.97
N THR A 10 -19.76 -14.41 18.48
CA THR A 10 -19.22 -15.70 18.92
C THR A 10 -17.93 -15.46 19.70
N TYR A 11 -18.01 -15.60 21.02
CA TYR A 11 -16.84 -15.77 21.87
C TYR A 11 -16.27 -17.16 21.61
N VAL A 12 -15.17 -17.24 20.87
CA VAL A 12 -14.40 -18.48 20.77
C VAL A 12 -13.07 -18.30 21.47
N ASN A 13 -12.95 -18.91 22.64
CA ASN A 13 -11.68 -19.06 23.35
C ASN A 13 -10.85 -20.12 22.60
N TYR A 14 -9.75 -19.70 21.97
CA TYR A 14 -8.71 -20.60 21.49
C TYR A 14 -7.41 -20.38 22.29
N PRO A 15 -6.62 -21.45 22.51
CA PRO A 15 -5.44 -21.43 23.35
C PRO A 15 -4.34 -20.57 22.71
N ALA A 16 -3.73 -19.73 23.53
CA ALA A 16 -2.64 -18.85 23.15
C ALA A 16 -1.38 -19.66 22.77
N THR A 17 -1.04 -19.68 21.49
CA THR A 17 0.32 -20.00 21.05
C THR A 17 0.93 -18.76 20.42
N ASN A 18 2.02 -18.30 21.05
CA ASN A 18 2.77 -17.04 20.87
C ASN A 18 2.18 -15.81 21.59
N GLU A 19 2.10 -15.88 22.92
CA GLU A 19 2.09 -14.69 23.78
C GLU A 19 3.38 -13.87 23.56
N TYR A 20 3.32 -12.84 22.72
CA TYR A 20 4.25 -11.73 22.83
C TYR A 20 3.72 -10.78 23.90
N LYS A 21 4.43 -10.69 25.04
CA LYS A 21 4.21 -9.67 26.07
C LYS A 21 4.30 -8.29 25.40
N ALA A 22 3.14 -7.71 25.11
CA ALA A 22 3.02 -6.32 24.71
C ALA A 22 3.44 -5.45 25.90
N GLY A 23 4.67 -4.95 25.89
CA GLY A 23 5.05 -3.86 26.78
C GLY A 23 4.02 -2.73 26.66
N LEU A 24 3.59 -2.16 27.79
CA LEU A 24 2.65 -1.05 27.81
C LEU A 24 3.14 0.02 26.83
N CYS A 25 2.38 0.24 25.75
CA CYS A 25 2.66 1.36 24.85
C CYS A 25 2.34 2.66 25.59
N SER A 26 3.30 3.14 26.37
CA SER A 26 3.24 4.45 26.99
C SER A 26 3.66 5.47 25.94
N PRO A 27 2.85 6.50 25.68
CA PRO A 27 3.23 7.51 24.72
C PRO A 27 4.49 8.25 25.20
N PRO A 28 5.35 8.72 24.28
CA PRO A 28 6.32 9.76 24.63
C PRO A 28 5.56 10.97 25.18
N ALA A 29 6.14 11.71 26.13
CA ALA A 29 5.50 12.88 26.71
C ALA A 29 5.03 13.85 25.61
N PHE A 30 3.72 13.95 25.41
CA PHE A 30 3.15 14.87 24.44
C PHE A 30 3.31 16.28 25.00
N SER A 31 4.14 17.09 24.35
CA SER A 31 4.13 18.52 24.60
C SER A 31 2.75 19.06 24.17
N SER A 32 1.89 19.33 25.15
CA SER A 32 0.63 20.03 24.90
C SER A 32 0.94 21.37 24.23
N PRO A 33 0.20 21.79 23.20
CA PRO A 33 0.28 23.15 22.72
C PRO A 33 -0.10 24.08 23.87
N ASN A 34 0.87 24.82 24.43
CA ASN A 34 0.64 25.74 25.54
C ASN A 34 -0.46 26.74 25.19
N HIS A 35 -1.64 26.58 25.83
CA HIS A 35 -2.64 27.63 25.97
C HIS A 35 -2.21 28.55 27.13
N SER A 36 -1.23 29.42 26.91
CA SER A 36 -0.84 30.43 27.90
C SER A 36 -1.25 31.84 27.46
N LYS A 37 -1.82 32.55 28.44
CA LYS A 37 -2.50 33.85 28.38
C LYS A 37 -1.68 34.98 27.76
N PHE A 38 -2.43 35.91 27.15
CA PHE A 38 -2.03 37.19 26.59
C PHE A 38 -0.99 37.98 27.41
N ARG A 39 0.00 38.54 26.70
CA ARG A 39 0.47 39.91 26.90
C ARG A 39 0.76 40.53 25.53
N SER A 40 0.11 41.66 25.26
CA SER A 40 0.22 42.45 24.04
C SER A 40 1.58 43.14 23.93
N LEU A 41 2.28 42.94 22.82
CA LEU A 41 3.21 43.96 22.30
C LEU A 41 2.79 44.30 20.88
N LYS A 42 2.41 45.57 20.69
CA LYS A 42 2.16 46.19 19.40
C LYS A 42 3.49 46.38 18.69
N ILE A 43 3.63 45.84 17.48
CA ILE A 43 4.63 46.30 16.52
C ILE A 43 3.90 46.51 15.21
N SER A 44 3.83 47.78 14.79
CA SER A 44 3.24 48.22 13.54
C SER A 44 4.22 47.95 12.40
N PHE A 45 3.75 47.33 11.32
CA PHE A 45 4.42 47.39 10.03
C PHE A 45 3.43 47.89 8.97
N THR A 46 3.86 48.95 8.30
CA THR A 46 3.20 49.66 7.20
C THR A 46 3.11 48.78 5.96
N LEU A 47 1.92 48.68 5.39
CA LEU A 47 1.69 48.13 4.05
C LEU A 47 2.19 49.14 3.01
N ASN A 48 3.01 48.69 2.07
CA ASN A 48 3.09 49.28 0.74
C ASN A 48 2.58 48.25 -0.27
N GLN A 49 1.41 48.56 -0.84
CA GLN A 49 0.87 47.89 -2.01
C GLN A 49 1.58 48.43 -3.26
N SER A 50 2.09 47.54 -4.10
CA SER A 50 2.19 47.83 -5.53
C SER A 50 1.95 46.54 -6.32
N SER A 51 0.84 46.57 -7.05
CA SER A 51 0.36 45.60 -8.01
C SER A 51 1.26 45.47 -9.24
N SER A 52 1.49 44.25 -9.70
CA SER A 52 1.75 43.95 -11.11
C SER A 52 1.28 42.53 -11.40
N PHE A 53 0.02 42.43 -11.86
CA PHE A 53 -0.54 41.21 -12.42
C PHE A 53 0.03 41.04 -13.83
N ARG A 54 0.86 40.02 -14.05
CA ARG A 54 1.12 39.47 -15.39
C ARG A 54 0.30 38.19 -15.53
N ASN A 55 -0.71 38.27 -16.38
CA ASN A 55 -1.47 37.13 -16.86
C ASN A 55 -0.52 36.18 -17.60
N CYS A 56 -0.31 34.99 -17.06
CA CYS A 56 0.30 33.87 -17.76
C CYS A 56 -0.82 32.89 -18.08
N THR A 57 -1.36 33.00 -19.29
CA THR A 57 -2.32 32.07 -19.87
C THR A 57 -1.60 30.75 -20.11
N ILE A 58 -1.79 29.78 -19.21
CA ILE A 58 -1.30 28.41 -19.43
C ILE A 58 -2.29 27.76 -20.38
N SER A 59 -1.88 27.62 -21.64
CA SER A 59 -2.52 26.72 -22.60
C SER A 59 -2.47 25.31 -22.03
N ALA A 60 -3.63 24.77 -21.69
CA ALA A 60 -3.79 23.35 -21.41
C ALA A 60 -3.62 22.60 -22.74
N ALA A 61 -2.40 22.13 -23.00
CA ALA A 61 -2.20 21.06 -23.97
C ALA A 61 -2.86 19.80 -23.38
N MET A 62 -4.07 19.50 -23.84
CA MET A 62 -4.67 18.19 -23.68
C MET A 62 -3.84 17.23 -24.54
N ASP A 63 -2.99 16.44 -23.90
CA ASP A 63 -2.48 15.21 -24.51
C ASP A 63 -3.67 14.24 -24.58
N GLU A 64 -4.37 14.24 -25.72
CA GLU A 64 -5.15 13.11 -26.18
C GLU A 64 -4.18 11.97 -26.48
N SER A 65 -3.76 11.24 -25.45
CA SER A 65 -3.16 9.92 -25.65
C SER A 65 -4.29 8.99 -26.09
N THR A 66 -4.32 8.75 -27.39
CA THR A 66 -5.07 7.70 -28.09
C THR A 66 -5.33 6.47 -27.22
N ALA A 67 -6.61 6.24 -26.89
CA ALA A 67 -7.12 4.96 -26.43
C ALA A 67 -6.98 3.94 -27.58
N GLN A 68 -5.78 3.37 -27.73
CA GLN A 68 -5.62 2.11 -28.45
C GLN A 68 -6.26 1.03 -27.58
N GLY A 69 -7.38 0.46 -28.04
CA GLY A 69 -8.06 -0.65 -27.35
C GLY A 69 -7.10 -1.81 -27.11
N THR A 70 -6.62 -1.90 -25.89
CA THR A 70 -5.80 -3.01 -25.42
C THR A 70 -6.73 -4.13 -25.00
N ASN A 71 -6.49 -5.35 -25.49
CA ASN A 71 -7.26 -6.51 -25.03
C ASN A 71 -7.14 -6.63 -23.49
N PRO A 72 -8.23 -6.94 -22.79
CA PRO A 72 -8.21 -7.09 -21.34
C PRO A 72 -7.26 -8.22 -20.93
N VAL A 73 -6.60 -8.04 -19.79
CA VAL A 73 -5.78 -9.09 -19.19
C VAL A 73 -6.68 -10.05 -18.44
N ARG A 74 -6.88 -11.25 -18.99
CA ARG A 74 -7.73 -12.29 -18.42
C ARG A 74 -6.93 -13.22 -17.53
N ILE A 75 -7.38 -13.37 -16.28
CA ILE A 75 -6.78 -14.20 -15.25
C ILE A 75 -7.84 -15.21 -14.80
N VAL A 76 -7.50 -16.49 -14.85
CA VAL A 76 -8.35 -17.55 -14.28
C VAL A 76 -7.66 -18.04 -13.00
N ALA A 77 -8.38 -18.00 -11.89
CA ALA A 77 -7.93 -18.55 -10.62
C ALA A 77 -8.71 -19.82 -10.29
N LEU A 78 -8.01 -20.95 -10.20
CA LEU A 78 -8.54 -22.22 -9.73
C LEU A 78 -8.13 -22.45 -8.28
N VAL A 79 -9.12 -22.65 -7.42
CA VAL A 79 -8.93 -22.73 -5.97
C VAL A 79 -9.39 -24.08 -5.45
N GLY A 80 -8.62 -24.72 -4.58
CA GLY A 80 -9.05 -25.95 -3.90
C GLY A 80 -10.34 -25.72 -3.11
N GLU A 81 -11.37 -26.52 -3.35
CA GLU A 81 -12.64 -26.47 -2.65
C GLU A 81 -12.41 -26.71 -1.15
N GLY A 82 -12.96 -25.84 -0.31
CA GLY A 82 -12.75 -25.86 1.13
C GLY A 82 -11.30 -25.56 1.58
N SER A 83 -10.38 -25.23 0.67
CA SER A 83 -9.00 -24.88 1.03
C SER A 83 -8.95 -23.53 1.76
N VAL A 84 -8.05 -23.44 2.74
CA VAL A 84 -7.96 -22.31 3.66
C VAL A 84 -6.61 -21.63 3.52
N SER A 85 -6.63 -20.30 3.45
CA SER A 85 -5.41 -19.49 3.36
C SER A 85 -4.74 -19.29 4.72
N PRO A 86 -3.41 -19.08 4.76
CA PRO A 86 -2.71 -18.65 5.97
C PRO A 86 -3.10 -17.21 6.39
N ILE A 87 -3.83 -16.48 5.54
CA ILE A 87 -4.34 -15.14 5.82
C ILE A 87 -5.54 -15.27 6.76
N LYS A 88 -5.26 -15.32 8.06
CA LYS A 88 -6.27 -15.41 9.13
C LYS A 88 -7.25 -16.59 8.98
N SER A 89 -6.80 -17.68 8.36
CA SER A 89 -7.65 -18.85 8.10
C SER A 89 -8.90 -18.55 7.26
N THR A 90 -8.84 -17.53 6.40
CA THR A 90 -9.91 -17.20 5.46
C THR A 90 -9.90 -18.18 4.29
N PRO A 91 -11.07 -18.67 3.80
CA PRO A 91 -11.13 -19.54 2.62
C PRO A 91 -10.43 -18.91 1.41
N TRP A 92 -9.66 -19.70 0.65
CA TRP A 92 -8.94 -19.18 -0.51
C TRP A 92 -9.87 -18.60 -1.58
N SER A 93 -11.08 -19.14 -1.71
CA SER A 93 -12.09 -18.64 -2.65
C SER A 93 -12.45 -17.18 -2.34
N GLU A 94 -12.67 -16.84 -1.07
CA GLU A 94 -12.96 -15.47 -0.64
C GLU A 94 -11.76 -14.54 -0.87
N VAL A 95 -10.55 -15.00 -0.55
CA VAL A 95 -9.30 -14.24 -0.78
C VAL A 95 -9.11 -13.91 -2.26
N MET A 96 -9.37 -14.88 -3.16
CA MET A 96 -9.21 -14.69 -4.60
C MET A 96 -10.30 -13.80 -5.19
N HIS A 97 -11.56 -13.89 -4.74
CA HIS A 97 -12.62 -12.97 -5.17
C HIS A 97 -12.31 -11.53 -4.77
N HIS A 98 -11.88 -11.32 -3.53
CA HIS A 98 -11.46 -10.00 -3.08
C HIS A 98 -10.22 -9.51 -3.84
N THR A 99 -9.30 -10.40 -4.20
CA THR A 99 -8.15 -10.05 -5.06
C THR A 99 -8.61 -9.59 -6.45
N ALA A 100 -9.60 -10.26 -7.04
CA ALA A 100 -10.16 -9.91 -8.34
C ALA A 100 -10.75 -8.50 -8.35
N GLU A 101 -11.54 -8.14 -7.33
CA GLU A 101 -12.07 -6.78 -7.16
C GLU A 101 -10.96 -5.73 -7.05
N ARG A 102 -9.93 -6.03 -6.25
CA ARG A 102 -8.80 -5.11 -6.01
C ARG A 102 -7.88 -4.94 -7.21
N LEU A 103 -7.84 -5.88 -8.15
CA LEU A 103 -7.13 -5.72 -9.41
C LEU A 103 -7.80 -4.69 -10.32
N ARG A 104 -9.14 -4.70 -10.37
CA ARG A 104 -9.93 -3.72 -11.14
C ARG A 104 -9.80 -2.28 -10.64
N TRP A 105 -9.39 -2.10 -9.39
CA TRP A 105 -9.06 -0.77 -8.85
C TRP A 105 -7.74 -0.21 -9.40
N ILE A 106 -6.84 -1.09 -9.86
CA ILE A 106 -5.57 -0.71 -10.46
C ILE A 106 -5.75 -0.43 -11.95
N ASP A 107 -6.43 -1.34 -12.64
CA ASP A 107 -6.69 -1.27 -14.07
C ASP A 107 -8.02 -1.98 -14.35
N GLU A 108 -8.99 -1.28 -14.91
CA GLU A 108 -10.32 -1.83 -15.20
C GLU A 108 -10.26 -2.97 -16.23
N GLU A 109 -9.21 -3.02 -17.04
CA GLU A 109 -8.99 -4.07 -18.03
C GLU A 109 -8.38 -5.34 -17.44
N PHE A 110 -8.12 -5.39 -16.12
CA PHE A 110 -7.74 -6.63 -15.44
C PHE A 110 -8.99 -7.40 -15.01
N GLU A 111 -9.26 -8.48 -15.73
CA GLU A 111 -10.38 -9.38 -15.48
C GLU A 111 -9.88 -10.65 -14.81
N MET A 112 -10.32 -10.91 -13.59
CA MET A 112 -10.01 -12.15 -12.86
C MET A 112 -11.29 -12.91 -12.55
N HIS A 113 -11.35 -14.17 -13.00
CA HIS A 113 -12.44 -15.10 -12.74
C HIS A 113 -11.97 -16.18 -11.78
N VAL A 114 -12.75 -16.45 -10.73
CA VAL A 114 -12.38 -17.36 -9.65
C VAL A 114 -13.33 -18.56 -9.67
N TYR A 115 -12.76 -19.74 -9.73
CA TYR A 115 -13.48 -21.02 -9.73
C TYR A 115 -12.90 -21.92 -8.65
N THR A 116 -13.71 -22.85 -8.15
CA THR A 116 -13.22 -23.93 -7.30
C THR A 116 -12.92 -25.19 -8.11
N ASP A 117 -12.12 -26.10 -7.56
CA ASP A 117 -11.83 -27.41 -8.14
C ASP A 117 -12.94 -28.45 -7.86
N ASN A 118 -14.10 -28.02 -7.35
CA ASN A 118 -15.28 -28.88 -7.26
C ASN A 118 -15.95 -28.99 -8.64
N PHE A 119 -15.41 -29.88 -9.45
CA PHE A 119 -15.81 -30.06 -10.83
C PHE A 119 -17.13 -30.83 -10.95
N ASN A 120 -18.10 -30.24 -11.65
CA ASN A 120 -19.22 -30.95 -12.26
C ASN A 120 -19.08 -30.87 -13.79
N GLN A 121 -19.86 -31.66 -14.53
CA GLN A 121 -19.68 -31.80 -15.99
C GLN A 121 -19.90 -30.48 -16.76
N GLU A 122 -20.82 -29.63 -16.31
CA GLU A 122 -21.08 -28.30 -16.90
C GLU A 122 -19.96 -27.29 -16.59
N ASN A 123 -19.36 -27.35 -15.40
CA ASN A 123 -18.25 -26.48 -15.00
C ASN A 123 -16.99 -26.74 -15.84
N TYR A 124 -16.76 -27.96 -16.33
CA TYR A 124 -15.58 -28.30 -17.12
C TYR A 124 -15.52 -27.57 -18.46
N GLU A 125 -16.64 -27.55 -19.19
CA GLU A 125 -16.69 -26.89 -20.50
C GLU A 125 -16.54 -25.38 -20.34
N LEU A 126 -17.19 -24.79 -19.32
CA LEU A 126 -17.08 -23.36 -19.04
C LEU A 126 -15.65 -22.95 -18.67
N ILE A 127 -15.01 -23.63 -17.73
CA ILE A 127 -13.64 -23.30 -17.32
C ILE A 127 -12.67 -23.52 -18.49
N GLY A 128 -12.86 -24.57 -19.28
CA GLY A 128 -12.08 -24.82 -20.49
C GLY A 128 -12.14 -23.64 -21.47
N MET A 129 -13.35 -23.15 -21.77
CA MET A 129 -13.55 -21.98 -22.64
C MET A 129 -12.89 -20.70 -22.10
N GLU A 130 -12.95 -20.48 -20.78
CA GLU A 130 -12.27 -19.35 -20.15
C GLU A 130 -10.73 -19.46 -20.23
N LEU A 131 -10.19 -20.68 -20.10
CA LEU A 131 -8.76 -20.93 -20.19
C LEU A 131 -8.20 -20.70 -21.61
N ASP A 132 -8.98 -20.96 -22.66
CA ASP A 132 -8.58 -20.69 -24.06
C ASP A 132 -8.27 -19.21 -24.31
N HIS A 133 -8.88 -18.32 -23.52
CA HIS A 133 -8.68 -16.87 -23.60
C HIS A 133 -7.86 -16.31 -22.43
N ALA A 134 -7.42 -17.14 -21.49
CA ALA A 134 -6.69 -16.71 -20.31
C ALA A 134 -5.24 -16.31 -20.64
N ASN A 135 -4.80 -15.18 -20.11
CA ASN A 135 -3.39 -14.79 -20.16
C ASN A 135 -2.60 -15.37 -18.98
N ILE A 136 -3.25 -15.58 -17.83
CA ILE A 136 -2.69 -16.15 -16.61
C ILE A 136 -3.65 -17.19 -16.04
N LEU A 137 -3.11 -18.36 -15.70
CA LEU A 137 -3.75 -19.34 -14.84
C LEU A 137 -3.04 -19.33 -13.48
N MET A 138 -3.79 -19.05 -12.42
CA MET A 138 -3.32 -19.12 -11.04
C MET A 138 -4.02 -20.30 -10.35
N VAL A 139 -3.26 -21.25 -9.82
CA VAL A 139 -3.80 -22.42 -9.09
C VAL A 139 -3.41 -22.31 -7.63
N VAL A 140 -4.37 -22.43 -6.71
CA VAL A 140 -4.15 -22.23 -5.28
C VAL A 140 -4.84 -23.30 -4.47
N GLY A 141 -4.12 -23.98 -3.56
CA GLY A 141 -4.73 -24.93 -2.64
C GLY A 141 -5.28 -26.23 -3.28
N VAL A 142 -5.00 -26.50 -4.56
CA VAL A 142 -5.55 -27.67 -5.26
C VAL A 142 -4.68 -28.89 -4.98
N VAL A 143 -5.26 -29.90 -4.31
CA VAL A 143 -4.56 -31.12 -3.90
C VAL A 143 -5.29 -32.40 -4.31
N ASP A 144 -6.55 -32.31 -4.71
CA ASP A 144 -7.32 -33.47 -5.17
C ASP A 144 -6.72 -34.03 -6.47
N GLN A 145 -6.59 -35.35 -6.56
CA GLN A 145 -5.85 -35.99 -7.65
C GLN A 145 -6.59 -35.89 -8.99
N ALA A 146 -7.92 -36.07 -9.00
CA ALA A 146 -8.72 -35.93 -10.21
C ALA A 146 -8.66 -34.49 -10.75
N SER A 147 -8.66 -33.54 -9.82
CA SER A 147 -8.48 -32.12 -10.09
C SER A 147 -7.13 -31.82 -10.72
N VAL A 148 -6.04 -32.32 -10.13
CA VAL A 148 -4.67 -32.16 -10.65
C VAL A 148 -4.53 -32.71 -12.06
N GLU A 149 -5.05 -33.91 -12.32
CA GLU A 149 -5.00 -34.56 -13.63
C GLU A 149 -5.80 -33.79 -14.68
N TRP A 150 -6.99 -33.30 -14.31
CA TRP A 150 -7.79 -32.48 -15.20
C TRP A 150 -7.08 -31.18 -15.56
N ILE A 151 -6.54 -30.48 -14.55
CA ILE A 151 -5.79 -29.24 -14.74
C ILE A 151 -4.68 -29.61 -15.74
N GLN A 152 -3.82 -30.59 -15.45
CA GLN A 152 -2.67 -30.95 -16.30
C GLN A 152 -3.03 -31.17 -17.77
N THR A 153 -4.18 -31.79 -18.04
CA THR A 153 -4.64 -32.10 -19.39
C THR A 153 -5.16 -30.87 -20.16
N ASN A 154 -5.75 -29.89 -19.47
CA ASN A 154 -6.54 -28.83 -20.11
C ASN A 154 -5.85 -27.46 -20.21
N PHE A 155 -4.81 -27.17 -19.41
CA PHE A 155 -4.20 -25.82 -19.40
C PHE A 155 -2.96 -25.64 -20.28
N HIS A 156 -2.57 -26.63 -21.10
CA HIS A 156 -1.32 -26.57 -21.87
C HIS A 156 -1.17 -25.30 -22.74
N GLN A 157 -2.28 -24.69 -23.16
CA GLN A 157 -2.29 -23.49 -24.02
C GLN A 157 -1.97 -22.18 -23.27
N VAL A 158 -2.28 -22.09 -21.97
CA VAL A 158 -2.08 -20.84 -21.21
C VAL A 158 -0.59 -20.59 -21.00
N SER A 159 -0.04 -19.48 -21.50
CA SER A 159 1.41 -19.25 -21.49
C SER A 159 1.99 -18.96 -20.09
N ASN A 160 1.17 -18.46 -19.16
CA ASN A 160 1.60 -18.14 -17.79
C ASN A 160 0.73 -18.92 -16.79
N VAL A 161 1.31 -19.94 -16.17
CA VAL A 161 0.70 -20.81 -15.16
C VAL A 161 1.53 -20.71 -13.88
N ILE A 162 0.88 -20.36 -12.77
CA ILE A 162 1.54 -20.27 -11.46
C ILE A 162 0.70 -20.99 -10.41
N CYS A 163 1.33 -21.88 -9.66
CA CYS A 163 0.71 -22.75 -8.68
C CYS A 163 1.29 -22.42 -7.30
N PHE A 164 0.39 -22.22 -6.33
CA PHE A 164 0.71 -21.92 -4.95
C PHE A 164 -0.01 -22.88 -4.01
N ASP A 165 0.67 -23.33 -2.96
CA ASP A 165 0.08 -24.20 -1.92
C ASP A 165 -0.73 -25.38 -2.48
N SER A 166 -0.34 -25.88 -3.65
CA SER A 166 -1.05 -26.90 -4.45
C SER A 166 -0.16 -28.14 -4.62
N SER A 167 -0.71 -29.20 -5.22
CA SER A 167 0.00 -30.45 -5.47
C SER A 167 1.33 -30.21 -6.22
N PRO A 168 2.44 -30.85 -5.79
CA PRO A 168 3.75 -30.72 -6.44
C PRO A 168 3.80 -31.31 -7.86
N ALA A 169 2.78 -32.08 -8.25
CA ALA A 169 2.63 -32.57 -9.62
C ALA A 169 2.29 -31.44 -10.61
N LEU A 170 1.72 -30.33 -10.14
CA LEU A 170 1.45 -29.16 -10.98
C LEU A 170 2.73 -28.38 -11.27
N THR A 171 2.90 -27.98 -12.52
CA THR A 171 4.11 -27.31 -12.99
C THR A 171 3.88 -25.85 -13.28
N ASN A 172 4.79 -24.99 -12.82
CA ASN A 172 4.78 -23.57 -13.16
C ASN A 172 5.34 -23.34 -14.57
N LYS A 173 4.74 -22.40 -15.29
CA LYS A 173 5.13 -21.99 -16.65
C LYS A 173 5.04 -20.47 -16.75
N LEU A 174 6.07 -19.80 -17.24
CA LEU A 174 6.02 -18.35 -17.48
C LEU A 174 6.57 -18.03 -18.87
N GLY A 175 5.84 -17.23 -19.64
CA GLY A 175 6.17 -16.95 -21.04
C GLY A 175 6.26 -18.22 -21.90
N GLY A 176 5.46 -19.25 -21.59
CA GLY A 176 5.45 -20.54 -22.28
C GLY A 176 6.55 -21.51 -21.87
N SER A 177 7.51 -21.11 -21.02
CA SER A 177 8.61 -21.96 -20.56
C SER A 177 8.36 -22.49 -19.16
N LEU A 178 8.63 -23.78 -18.94
CA LEU A 178 8.58 -24.38 -17.60
C LEU A 178 9.58 -23.69 -16.67
N VAL A 179 9.15 -23.40 -15.46
CA VAL A 179 9.99 -22.80 -14.42
C VAL A 179 9.91 -23.64 -13.15
N GLN A 180 11.07 -23.91 -12.56
CA GLN A 180 11.12 -24.64 -11.29
C GLN A 180 10.87 -23.69 -10.12
N ALA A 181 9.91 -24.04 -9.26
CA ALA A 181 9.76 -23.45 -7.94
C ALA A 181 10.68 -24.21 -6.97
N GLU A 182 11.99 -23.94 -7.00
CA GLU A 182 12.90 -24.61 -6.07
C GLU A 182 13.04 -23.85 -4.75
N ALA A 183 12.48 -24.45 -3.70
CA ALA A 183 12.98 -24.32 -2.35
C ALA A 183 14.48 -24.71 -2.33
N LYS A 184 15.35 -23.77 -1.94
CA LYS A 184 16.79 -23.96 -1.65
C LYS A 184 17.59 -24.76 -2.70
N ARG A 185 18.08 -24.08 -3.74
CA ARG A 185 19.15 -24.62 -4.60
C ARG A 185 20.45 -24.85 -3.81
N SER A 186 20.99 -26.05 -3.91
CA SER A 186 22.35 -26.42 -3.52
C SER A 186 23.37 -25.87 -4.52
N ILE A 187 24.53 -25.41 -4.03
CA ILE A 187 25.61 -24.70 -4.75
C ILE A 187 26.21 -25.51 -5.92
N LEU A 188 25.90 -26.81 -6.04
CA LEU A 188 26.49 -27.71 -7.04
C LEU A 188 25.89 -27.66 -8.46
N SER A 189 24.78 -26.96 -8.70
CA SER A 189 24.16 -26.88 -10.04
C SER A 189 24.81 -25.86 -10.99
N TYR A 190 25.82 -25.10 -10.55
CA TYR A 190 26.50 -24.07 -11.34
C TYR A 190 27.46 -24.59 -12.43
N LEU A 191 27.64 -25.91 -12.57
CA LEU A 191 28.70 -26.49 -13.41
C LEU A 191 28.25 -26.98 -14.79
N SER A 192 27.05 -26.67 -15.29
CA SER A 192 26.67 -27.10 -16.64
C SER A 192 25.74 -26.12 -17.34
N LEU A 193 26.27 -25.55 -18.45
CA LEU A 193 25.63 -24.74 -19.50
C LEU A 193 25.65 -23.20 -19.31
N PRO A 194 25.98 -22.43 -20.38
CA PRO A 194 25.90 -20.98 -20.36
C PRO A 194 24.42 -20.54 -20.29
N PRO A 195 24.03 -19.65 -19.35
CA PRO A 195 22.62 -19.30 -19.19
C PRO A 195 22.13 -18.38 -20.32
N GLN A 196 21.06 -18.75 -21.00
CA GLN A 196 20.30 -17.87 -21.88
C GLN A 196 19.70 -16.68 -21.08
N ARG A 197 19.72 -15.47 -21.65
CA ARG A 197 19.18 -14.25 -21.02
C ARG A 197 17.71 -14.37 -20.59
N GLN A 198 16.88 -15.10 -21.35
CA GLN A 198 15.46 -15.30 -21.01
C GLN A 198 15.27 -16.17 -19.76
N LEU A 199 16.07 -17.22 -19.59
CA LEU A 199 16.04 -18.08 -18.39
C LEU A 199 16.33 -17.29 -17.11
N LYS A 200 17.32 -16.38 -17.14
CA LYS A 200 17.62 -15.50 -16.00
C LYS A 200 16.45 -14.56 -15.64
N LYS A 201 15.75 -14.01 -16.64
CA LYS A 201 14.61 -13.12 -16.43
C LYS A 201 13.44 -13.88 -15.79
N SER A 202 13.13 -15.09 -16.29
CA SER A 202 12.06 -15.91 -15.72
C SER A 202 12.37 -16.37 -14.30
N GLU A 203 13.61 -16.75 -13.99
CA GLU A 203 14.01 -17.12 -12.63
C GLU A 203 13.88 -15.93 -11.64
N GLU A 204 14.25 -14.72 -12.06
CA GLU A 204 14.11 -13.51 -11.23
C GLU A 204 12.64 -13.19 -10.93
N VAL A 205 11.76 -13.32 -11.93
CA VAL A 205 10.32 -13.11 -11.77
C VAL A 205 9.73 -14.15 -10.81
N VAL A 206 10.03 -15.43 -11.01
CA VAL A 206 9.56 -16.53 -10.14
C VAL A 206 9.99 -16.29 -8.71
N ARG A 207 11.27 -15.99 -8.49
CA ARG A 207 11.80 -15.71 -7.14
C ARG A 207 11.05 -14.55 -6.49
N THR A 208 10.84 -13.45 -7.21
CA THR A 208 10.12 -12.27 -6.70
C THR A 208 8.67 -12.60 -6.33
N VAL A 209 8.00 -13.41 -7.16
CA VAL A 209 6.62 -13.85 -6.95
C VAL A 209 6.52 -14.77 -5.71
N PHE A 210 7.38 -15.77 -5.58
CA PHE A 210 7.34 -16.69 -4.43
C PHE A 210 7.80 -16.02 -3.13
N GLU A 211 8.81 -15.13 -3.17
CA GLU A 211 9.20 -14.32 -1.99
C GLU A 211 8.05 -13.44 -1.51
N ALA A 212 7.25 -12.86 -2.42
CA ALA A 212 6.06 -12.09 -2.05
C ALA A 212 4.94 -13.00 -1.49
N TRP A 213 4.67 -14.14 -2.15
CA TRP A 213 3.65 -15.10 -1.70
C TRP A 213 3.86 -15.58 -0.26
N ASP A 214 5.11 -15.87 0.11
CA ASP A 214 5.51 -16.36 1.43
C ASP A 214 5.27 -15.35 2.56
N ARG A 215 5.02 -14.07 2.24
CA ARG A 215 4.65 -13.05 3.23
C ARG A 215 3.20 -13.12 3.69
N HIS A 216 2.37 -13.90 2.99
CA HIS A 216 0.98 -14.18 3.34
C HIS A 216 0.16 -12.90 3.61
N THR A 217 0.20 -11.95 2.67
CA THR A 217 -0.63 -10.74 2.71
C THR A 217 -1.46 -10.59 1.44
N ALA A 218 -2.65 -9.99 1.56
CA ALA A 218 -3.53 -9.76 0.40
C ALA A 218 -2.90 -8.80 -0.64
N ASP A 219 -2.03 -7.89 -0.20
CA ASP A 219 -1.31 -6.99 -1.10
C ASP A 219 -0.24 -7.75 -1.90
N ASP A 220 0.42 -8.72 -1.28
CA ASP A 220 1.42 -9.56 -1.93
C ASP A 220 0.83 -10.51 -2.97
N ILE A 221 -0.37 -11.06 -2.73
CA ILE A 221 -1.10 -11.85 -3.72
C ILE A 221 -1.34 -11.04 -4.99
N ARG A 222 -1.89 -9.83 -4.82
CA ARG A 222 -2.12 -8.91 -5.93
C ARG A 222 -0.80 -8.55 -6.63
N PHE A 223 0.24 -8.27 -5.86
CA PHE A 223 1.57 -7.97 -6.36
C PHE A 223 2.15 -9.08 -7.24
N CYS A 224 1.99 -10.35 -6.84
CA CYS A 224 2.43 -11.50 -7.64
C CYS A 224 1.84 -11.44 -9.06
N LEU A 225 0.54 -11.18 -9.17
CA LEU A 225 -0.14 -11.04 -10.45
C LEU A 225 0.37 -9.85 -11.26
N LEU A 226 0.50 -8.67 -10.64
CA LEU A 226 1.02 -7.48 -11.32
C LEU A 226 2.44 -7.68 -11.86
N VAL A 227 3.30 -8.38 -11.13
CA VAL A 227 4.68 -8.70 -11.56
C VAL A 227 4.66 -9.58 -12.80
N ILE A 228 3.81 -10.61 -12.83
CA ILE A 228 3.65 -11.49 -14.00
C ILE A 228 3.10 -10.71 -15.20
N ILE A 229 2.06 -9.90 -15.01
CA ILE A 229 1.46 -9.06 -16.06
C ILE A 229 2.52 -8.14 -16.65
N ASN A 230 3.28 -7.43 -15.80
CA ASN A 230 4.33 -6.51 -16.22
C ASN A 230 5.48 -7.20 -16.96
N ALA A 231 5.82 -8.43 -16.57
CA ALA A 231 6.94 -9.15 -17.14
C ALA A 231 6.64 -9.79 -18.51
N TYR A 232 5.39 -10.25 -18.73
CA TYR A 232 5.03 -11.12 -19.85
C TYR A 232 3.85 -10.65 -20.71
N ILE A 233 3.02 -9.73 -20.23
CA ILE A 233 1.79 -9.34 -20.93
C ILE A 233 1.91 -7.89 -21.39
N ARG A 234 1.95 -6.94 -20.45
CA ARG A 234 2.07 -5.51 -20.75
C ARG A 234 2.59 -4.71 -19.55
N PRO A 235 3.28 -3.58 -19.76
CA PRO A 235 3.77 -2.74 -18.67
C PRO A 235 2.66 -2.32 -17.71
N VAL A 236 2.90 -2.43 -16.41
CA VAL A 236 1.98 -2.01 -15.35
C VAL A 236 2.47 -0.69 -14.77
N SER A 237 1.63 0.36 -14.83
CA SER A 237 2.00 1.72 -14.43
C SER A 237 2.43 1.84 -12.97
N THR A 238 1.79 1.10 -12.07
CA THR A 238 2.11 1.05 -10.63
C THR A 238 3.42 0.32 -10.31
N LEU A 239 3.97 -0.44 -11.26
CA LEU A 239 5.24 -1.15 -11.10
C LEU A 239 6.45 -0.45 -11.73
N LYS A 240 6.31 0.84 -12.11
CA LYS A 240 7.44 1.63 -12.64
C LYS A 240 8.58 1.67 -11.61
N ASN A 241 9.73 1.08 -11.97
CA ASN A 241 10.84 0.82 -11.06
C ASN A 241 11.43 2.07 -10.42
N LEU A 242 11.55 2.04 -9.10
CA LEU A 242 12.26 3.04 -8.27
C LEU A 242 13.79 3.02 -8.40
N ARG A 243 14.34 2.18 -9.28
CA ARG A 243 15.80 2.04 -9.43
C ARG A 243 16.26 2.84 -10.62
N ALA A 244 17.35 3.59 -10.44
CA ALA A 244 18.05 4.27 -11.53
C ALA A 244 18.38 3.26 -12.64
N LYS A 245 17.77 3.43 -13.81
CA LYS A 245 18.04 2.61 -14.99
C LYS A 245 18.82 3.43 -16.00
N GLY A 246 20.14 3.34 -15.92
CA GLY A 246 21.03 3.77 -17.00
C GLY A 246 21.81 5.06 -16.78
N PHE A 247 22.62 5.40 -17.78
CA PHE A 247 23.57 6.50 -17.75
C PHE A 247 22.92 7.88 -17.65
N SER A 248 21.71 8.05 -18.19
CA SER A 248 20.95 9.31 -18.13
C SER A 248 20.56 9.68 -16.69
N THR A 249 20.03 8.72 -15.93
CA THR A 249 19.68 8.91 -14.52
C THR A 249 20.91 9.26 -13.67
N LEU A 250 22.01 8.52 -13.85
CA LEU A 250 23.26 8.79 -13.14
C LEU A 250 23.83 10.17 -13.48
N ASN A 251 23.77 10.56 -14.76
CA ASN A 251 24.20 11.88 -15.19
C ASN A 251 23.36 13.01 -14.58
N CYS A 252 22.03 12.85 -14.51
CA CYS A 252 21.14 13.79 -13.83
C CYS A 252 21.52 13.95 -12.35
N MET A 253 21.69 12.82 -11.66
CA MET A 253 22.03 12.79 -10.23
C MET A 253 23.37 13.49 -9.97
N VAL A 254 24.43 13.11 -10.69
CA VAL A 254 25.77 13.68 -10.48
C VAL A 254 25.81 15.17 -10.82
N LYS A 255 25.19 15.57 -11.93
CA LYS A 255 25.19 16.97 -12.39
C LYS A 255 24.44 17.91 -11.45
N ASN A 256 23.28 17.49 -10.95
CA ASN A 256 22.39 18.37 -10.19
C ASN A 256 22.50 18.19 -8.66
N CYS A 257 22.89 17.01 -8.20
CA CYS A 257 22.83 16.61 -6.79
C CYS A 257 24.17 16.08 -6.23
N GLY A 258 25.29 16.31 -6.94
CA GLY A 258 26.63 15.85 -6.55
C GLY A 258 26.98 16.07 -5.06
N PRO A 259 26.81 17.29 -4.51
CA PRO A 259 27.09 17.55 -3.10
C PRO A 259 26.22 16.73 -2.14
N GLN A 260 24.92 16.59 -2.41
CA GLN A 260 24.00 15.82 -1.58
C GLN A 260 24.31 14.31 -1.66
N ILE A 261 24.70 13.82 -2.83
CA ILE A 261 25.17 12.44 -3.01
C ILE A 261 26.42 12.20 -2.18
N LEU A 262 27.43 13.07 -2.29
CA LEU A 262 28.66 12.93 -1.51
C LEU A 262 28.39 12.98 -0.02
N ASN A 263 27.58 13.93 0.45
CA ASN A 263 27.20 14.03 1.86
C ASN A 263 26.47 12.80 2.38
N CYS A 264 25.56 12.23 1.57
CA CYS A 264 24.89 10.97 1.90
C CYS A 264 25.88 9.80 1.96
N LEU A 265 26.83 9.71 1.02
CA LEU A 265 27.83 8.65 1.03
C LEU A 265 28.82 8.78 2.20
N LEU A 266 29.02 9.98 2.75
CA LEU A 266 29.84 10.17 3.96
C LEU A 266 29.04 9.89 5.25
N ASP A 267 27.73 10.10 5.24
CA ASP A 267 26.83 9.79 6.37
C ASP A 267 26.62 8.26 6.51
N PRO A 268 26.97 7.65 7.66
CA PRO A 268 26.78 6.21 7.87
C PRO A 268 25.32 5.75 7.76
N ASN A 269 24.37 6.56 8.24
CA ASN A 269 22.96 6.20 8.20
C ASN A 269 22.41 6.28 6.77
N CYS A 270 22.70 7.36 6.04
CA CYS A 270 22.28 7.49 4.65
C CYS A 270 22.84 6.36 3.79
N ARG A 271 24.12 5.99 3.93
CA ARG A 271 24.67 4.80 3.25
C ARG A 271 23.91 3.52 3.56
N LYS A 272 23.63 3.26 4.84
CA LYS A 272 22.86 2.07 5.26
C LYS A 272 21.44 2.09 4.69
N ALA A 273 20.81 3.27 4.63
CA ALA A 273 19.50 3.44 4.01
C ALA A 273 19.52 3.06 2.53
N ILE A 274 20.48 3.59 1.76
CA ILE A 274 20.62 3.29 0.33
C ILE A 274 20.94 1.81 0.10
N GLN A 275 21.84 1.22 0.90
CA GLN A 275 22.15 -0.21 0.82
C GLN A 275 20.93 -1.09 1.10
N CYS A 276 20.15 -0.73 2.12
CA CYS A 276 18.90 -1.41 2.48
C CYS A 276 17.86 -1.29 1.35
N LEU A 277 17.62 -0.08 0.83
CA LEU A 277 16.67 0.15 -0.26
C LEU A 277 17.05 -0.61 -1.54
N ASN A 278 18.34 -0.76 -1.83
CA ASN A 278 18.82 -1.54 -2.97
C ASN A 278 18.55 -3.05 -2.83
N GLN A 279 18.33 -3.54 -1.60
CA GLN A 279 17.96 -4.92 -1.32
C GLN A 279 16.45 -5.14 -1.39
N CYS A 280 15.64 -4.10 -1.14
CA CYS A 280 14.20 -4.17 -1.30
C CYS A 280 13.79 -4.32 -2.77
N SER A 281 12.71 -5.07 -3.02
CA SER A 281 12.02 -4.96 -4.30
C SER A 281 11.54 -3.51 -4.49
N PRO A 282 11.69 -2.91 -5.69
CA PRO A 282 11.31 -1.51 -5.93
C PRO A 282 9.85 -1.19 -5.60
N ILE A 283 9.00 -2.20 -5.53
CA ILE A 283 7.56 -2.09 -5.37
C ILE A 283 7.09 -2.62 -4.00
N ASP A 284 8.04 -3.05 -3.16
CA ASP A 284 7.79 -3.47 -1.78
C ASP A 284 7.77 -2.27 -0.83
N GLN A 285 6.58 -1.72 -0.61
CA GLN A 285 6.38 -0.53 0.21
C GLN A 285 6.81 -0.75 1.67
N VAL A 286 6.57 -1.95 2.23
CA VAL A 286 6.94 -2.28 3.61
C VAL A 286 8.45 -2.26 3.78
N CYS A 287 9.20 -2.95 2.91
CA CYS A 287 10.66 -2.96 2.99
C CYS A 287 11.24 -1.56 2.79
N ASN A 288 10.78 -0.84 1.76
CA ASN A 288 11.28 0.50 1.47
C ASN A 288 11.04 1.47 2.64
N TYR A 289 9.84 1.45 3.20
CA TYR A 289 9.49 2.29 4.34
C TYR A 289 10.32 1.92 5.58
N CYS A 290 10.44 0.63 5.90
CA CYS A 290 11.25 0.14 7.02
C CYS A 290 12.73 0.53 6.89
N CYS A 291 13.31 0.47 5.67
CA CYS A 291 14.67 0.93 5.43
C CYS A 291 14.83 2.42 5.72
N ILE A 292 13.95 3.27 5.17
CA ILE A 292 14.01 4.72 5.38
C ILE A 292 13.83 5.02 6.88
N ALA A 293 12.78 4.47 7.50
CA ALA A 293 12.47 4.69 8.90
C ALA A 293 13.53 4.13 9.87
N SER A 294 14.32 3.13 9.46
CA SER A 294 15.43 2.62 10.27
C SER A 294 16.64 3.55 10.27
N TYR A 295 16.86 4.29 9.18
CA TYR A 295 18.11 5.01 8.93
C TYR A 295 17.90 6.50 8.60
N GLU A 296 16.75 7.08 8.99
CA GLU A 296 16.45 8.50 8.77
C GLU A 296 17.60 9.38 9.26
N SER A 297 18.08 10.26 8.37
CA SER A 297 19.06 11.28 8.69
C SER A 297 18.80 12.53 7.85
N PRO A 298 19.23 13.73 8.30
CA PRO A 298 19.14 14.94 7.48
C PRO A 298 19.82 14.79 6.12
N LYS A 299 20.88 13.97 6.02
CA LYS A 299 21.61 13.74 4.76
C LYS A 299 20.83 12.85 3.80
N LEU A 300 20.07 11.88 4.31
CA LEU A 300 19.12 11.12 3.52
C LEU A 300 17.98 12.02 3.00
N GLU A 301 17.45 12.89 3.86
CA GLU A 301 16.40 13.84 3.46
C GLU A 301 16.88 14.80 2.36
N GLU A 302 18.05 15.42 2.53
CA GLU A 302 18.65 16.32 1.54
C GLU A 302 18.91 15.61 0.20
N PHE A 303 19.41 14.37 0.25
CA PHE A 303 19.65 13.53 -0.92
C PHE A 303 18.34 13.22 -1.67
N SER A 304 17.34 12.69 -0.97
CA SER A 304 16.04 12.34 -1.56
C SER A 304 15.32 13.58 -2.11
N LEU A 305 15.38 14.70 -1.38
CA LEU A 305 14.83 15.98 -1.83
C LEU A 305 15.45 16.45 -3.14
N CYS A 306 16.77 16.32 -3.29
CA CYS A 306 17.43 16.73 -4.51
C CYS A 306 17.07 15.80 -5.69
N VAL A 307 17.31 14.50 -5.50
CA VAL A 307 17.23 13.49 -6.57
C VAL A 307 15.79 13.26 -7.04
N LEU A 308 14.85 13.13 -6.10
CA LEU A 308 13.46 12.79 -6.39
C LEU A 308 12.63 14.07 -6.56
N GLN A 309 12.64 14.95 -5.57
CA GLN A 309 11.66 16.03 -5.49
C GLN A 309 12.00 17.27 -6.32
N LYS A 310 13.27 17.68 -6.36
CA LYS A 310 13.69 18.89 -7.09
C LYS A 310 14.01 18.63 -8.56
N HIS A 311 14.69 17.52 -8.84
CA HIS A 311 15.16 17.21 -10.20
C HIS A 311 14.48 16.01 -10.84
N ASN A 312 13.72 15.22 -10.07
CA ASN A 312 13.06 13.99 -10.52
C ASN A 312 13.94 13.16 -11.46
N CYS A 313 15.19 12.91 -11.07
CA CYS A 313 16.18 12.23 -11.92
C CYS A 313 15.79 10.79 -12.27
N LEU A 314 14.82 10.21 -11.55
CA LEU A 314 14.27 8.88 -11.84
C LEU A 314 13.05 8.94 -12.77
N GLU A 315 12.58 10.13 -13.14
CA GLU A 315 11.41 10.37 -14.02
C GLU A 315 10.16 9.62 -13.54
N LEU A 316 9.97 9.60 -12.21
CA LEU A 316 8.85 8.91 -11.58
C LEU A 316 7.66 9.85 -11.47
N ASP A 317 6.47 9.29 -11.66
CA ASP A 317 5.20 9.96 -11.45
C ASP A 317 4.15 8.93 -11.04
N ALA A 318 3.54 9.14 -9.88
CA ALA A 318 2.43 8.34 -9.38
C ALA A 318 1.26 9.23 -8.99
N LYS A 319 0.07 8.87 -9.45
CA LYS A 319 -1.18 9.58 -9.12
C LYS A 319 -1.76 9.03 -7.83
N ILE A 320 -2.48 9.88 -7.10
CA ILE A 320 -3.31 9.43 -5.99
C ILE A 320 -4.41 8.52 -6.58
N PRO A 321 -4.59 7.29 -6.08
CA PRO A 321 -5.64 6.42 -6.58
C PRO A 321 -7.02 7.03 -6.37
N GLU A 322 -7.91 6.87 -7.35
CA GLU A 322 -9.31 7.30 -7.23
C GLU A 322 -10.20 6.16 -6.70
N LYS A 323 -9.71 4.92 -6.74
CA LYS A 323 -10.42 3.71 -6.33
C LYS A 323 -9.76 3.01 -5.13
N PRO A 324 -10.56 2.39 -4.24
CA PRO A 324 -12.04 2.34 -4.27
C PRO A 324 -12.66 3.70 -3.93
N HIS A 325 -13.83 4.00 -4.50
CA HIS A 325 -14.56 5.21 -4.12
C HIS A 325 -15.27 4.98 -2.80
N VAL A 326 -14.82 5.66 -1.75
CA VAL A 326 -15.42 5.57 -0.41
C VAL A 326 -16.20 6.84 -0.11
N VAL A 327 -17.48 6.69 0.18
CA VAL A 327 -18.38 7.81 0.48
C VAL A 327 -18.19 8.23 1.95
N PRO A 328 -18.06 9.53 2.26
CA PRO A 328 -17.99 9.99 3.65
C PRO A 328 -19.33 9.78 4.37
N MET A 329 -19.29 9.61 5.69
CA MET A 329 -20.50 9.72 6.51
C MET A 329 -21.16 11.10 6.31
N VAL A 330 -22.49 11.11 6.27
CA VAL A 330 -23.28 12.33 5.98
C VAL A 330 -23.96 12.92 7.21
N GLN A 331 -24.11 12.14 8.28
CA GLN A 331 -24.76 12.56 9.52
C GLN A 331 -23.99 12.06 10.74
N PHE A 332 -24.04 12.82 11.83
CA PHE A 332 -23.50 12.43 13.13
C PHE A 332 -24.49 12.81 14.22
N ARG A 333 -24.89 11.86 15.07
CA ARG A 333 -25.91 12.07 16.12
C ARG A 333 -27.22 12.70 15.62
N GLY A 334 -27.65 12.31 14.43
CA GLY A 334 -28.89 12.78 13.80
C GLY A 334 -28.82 14.13 13.08
N GLU A 335 -27.67 14.81 13.11
CA GLU A 335 -27.48 16.10 12.45
C GLU A 335 -26.62 15.95 11.18
N ASP A 336 -26.89 16.79 10.17
CA ASP A 336 -26.11 16.80 8.92
C ASP A 336 -24.66 17.24 9.18
N LEU A 337 -23.73 16.50 8.58
CA LEU A 337 -22.31 16.73 8.78
C LEU A 337 -21.85 18.02 8.08
N ASN A 338 -21.22 18.91 8.84
CA ASN A 338 -20.52 20.09 8.31
C ASN A 338 -19.00 19.97 8.52
N HIS A 339 -18.23 20.89 7.95
CA HIS A 339 -16.76 20.82 8.02
C HIS A 339 -16.21 20.95 9.45
N GLU A 340 -16.82 21.78 10.29
CA GLU A 340 -16.44 21.96 11.68
C GLU A 340 -16.60 20.66 12.46
N THR A 341 -17.76 20.02 12.32
CA THR A 341 -18.06 18.73 12.94
C THR A 341 -17.13 17.65 12.41
N SER A 342 -16.84 17.65 11.10
CA SER A 342 -15.88 16.71 10.49
C SER A 342 -14.48 16.82 11.10
N GLU A 343 -14.01 18.05 11.35
CA GLU A 343 -12.73 18.27 12.05
C GLU A 343 -12.80 17.77 13.49
N ASP A 344 -13.92 17.99 14.19
CA ASP A 344 -14.12 17.51 15.57
C ASP A 344 -14.13 15.98 15.64
N LEU A 345 -14.69 15.30 14.64
CA LEU A 345 -14.62 13.84 14.50
C LEU A 345 -13.17 13.34 14.39
N LEU A 346 -12.34 14.00 13.58
CA LEU A 346 -10.91 13.69 13.50
C LEU A 346 -10.17 14.02 14.81
N MET A 347 -10.51 15.14 15.47
CA MET A 347 -9.90 15.50 16.76
C MET A 347 -10.26 14.52 17.88
N GLY A 348 -11.47 13.94 17.86
CA GLY A 348 -11.94 12.93 18.80
C GLY A 348 -11.73 13.35 20.26
N TRP A 349 -10.83 12.65 20.95
CA TRP A 349 -10.60 12.79 22.39
C TRP A 349 -9.45 13.75 22.75
N LEU A 350 -8.90 14.46 21.78
CA LEU A 350 -7.76 15.34 22.03
C LEU A 350 -8.12 16.43 23.06
N GLY A 351 -7.21 16.63 24.01
CA GLY A 351 -7.42 17.47 25.19
C GLY A 351 -7.86 16.69 26.42
N LYS A 352 -8.64 15.61 26.26
CA LYS A 352 -9.01 14.69 27.36
C LYS A 352 -7.99 13.57 27.54
N LEU A 353 -7.54 12.95 26.44
CA LEU A 353 -6.59 11.82 26.48
C LEU A 353 -5.17 12.21 26.05
N GLY A 354 -4.96 13.40 25.47
CA GLY A 354 -3.66 13.83 24.94
C GLY A 354 -3.35 13.33 23.52
N TRP A 355 -4.21 12.50 22.94
CA TRP A 355 -4.25 12.13 21.52
C TRP A 355 -5.69 12.17 21.02
N SER A 356 -5.86 12.21 19.70
CA SER A 356 -7.19 12.13 19.09
C SER A 356 -7.68 10.69 19.07
N TRP A 357 -6.85 9.81 18.52
CA TRP A 357 -7.20 8.44 18.20
C TRP A 357 -5.96 7.54 18.30
N ARG A 358 -6.18 6.26 18.59
CA ARG A 358 -5.15 5.22 18.46
C ARG A 358 -5.57 4.24 17.37
N VAL A 359 -4.65 3.87 16.49
CA VAL A 359 -4.91 2.83 15.49
C VAL A 359 -4.96 1.47 16.19
N VAL A 360 -6.05 0.74 15.97
CA VAL A 360 -6.28 -0.60 16.51
C VAL A 360 -6.30 -1.68 15.43
N ALA A 361 -6.68 -1.33 14.20
CA ALA A 361 -6.52 -2.16 13.02
C ALA A 361 -6.24 -1.29 11.80
N GLY A 362 -5.48 -1.83 10.85
CA GLY A 362 -4.95 -1.11 9.71
C GLY A 362 -4.90 -1.98 8.47
N GLN A 363 -5.33 -1.44 7.34
CA GLN A 363 -5.35 -2.17 6.08
C GLN A 363 -3.96 -2.23 5.44
N ASN A 364 -3.24 -1.11 5.36
CA ASN A 364 -1.97 -1.03 4.67
C ASN A 364 -0.81 -1.43 5.62
N PRO A 365 -0.09 -2.54 5.36
CA PRO A 365 0.95 -3.00 6.26
C PRO A 365 2.11 -2.01 6.43
N ALA A 366 2.41 -1.18 5.42
CA ALA A 366 3.53 -0.23 5.47
C ALA A 366 3.24 1.00 6.34
N TYR A 367 1.97 1.40 6.45
CA TYR A 367 1.58 2.69 7.05
C TYR A 367 0.61 2.56 8.24
N ASP A 368 -0.01 1.39 8.44
CA ASP A 368 -1.06 1.23 9.45
C ASP A 368 -0.76 0.12 10.48
N GLN A 369 0.24 -0.74 10.24
CA GLN A 369 0.54 -1.91 11.08
C GLN A 369 1.80 -1.72 11.92
N PHE A 370 1.81 -0.65 12.72
CA PHE A 370 2.89 -0.37 13.65
C PHE A 370 2.64 -1.01 15.04
N PRO A 371 3.70 -1.38 15.79
CA PRO A 371 3.56 -1.83 17.19
C PRO A 371 2.75 -0.87 18.06
N CYS A 372 2.86 0.43 17.78
CA CYS A 372 2.00 1.45 18.37
C CYS A 372 1.90 2.67 17.46
N GLN A 373 0.70 3.22 17.32
CA GLN A 373 0.41 4.37 16.47
C GLN A 373 -0.72 5.23 17.07
N TYR A 374 -0.38 6.48 17.34
CA TYR A 374 -1.29 7.53 17.79
C TYR A 374 -1.51 8.52 16.67
N GLN A 375 -2.75 8.98 16.54
CA GLN A 375 -3.13 10.04 15.64
C GLN A 375 -3.48 11.29 16.44
N LEU A 376 -2.87 12.42 16.07
CA LEU A 376 -3.15 13.71 16.67
C LEU A 376 -3.67 14.66 15.59
N PHE A 377 -4.92 15.06 15.71
CA PHE A 377 -5.55 16.06 14.87
C PHE A 377 -5.87 17.29 15.71
N TYR A 378 -5.45 18.47 15.26
CA TYR A 378 -5.64 19.68 16.04
C TYR A 378 -5.68 20.96 15.21
N ARG A 379 -6.41 21.95 15.72
CA ARG A 379 -6.46 23.30 15.12
C ARG A 379 -5.20 24.09 15.48
N GLY A 380 -4.62 24.75 14.47
CA GLY A 380 -3.47 25.62 14.64
C GLY A 380 -3.85 27.01 15.15
N LYS A 381 -2.84 27.85 15.40
CA LYS A 381 -3.04 29.22 15.90
C LYS A 381 -3.68 30.16 14.86
N ALA A 382 -3.42 29.92 13.57
CA ALA A 382 -3.99 30.72 12.50
C ALA A 382 -5.42 30.26 12.18
N ARG A 383 -6.30 31.20 11.82
CA ARG A 383 -7.69 30.90 11.43
C ARG A 383 -7.70 29.90 10.27
N GLY A 384 -8.50 28.83 10.41
CA GLY A 384 -8.60 27.76 9.41
C GLY A 384 -7.37 26.85 9.31
N SER A 385 -6.41 26.96 10.24
CA SER A 385 -5.28 26.05 10.31
C SER A 385 -5.70 24.75 10.98
N PHE A 386 -5.48 23.62 10.32
CA PHE A 386 -5.69 22.29 10.88
C PHE A 386 -4.50 21.39 10.55
N TRP A 387 -4.07 20.59 11.53
CA TRP A 387 -2.85 19.79 11.49
C TRP A 387 -3.15 18.35 11.87
N TYR A 388 -2.41 17.45 11.24
CA TYR A 388 -2.41 16.02 11.53
C TYR A 388 -0.97 15.58 11.83
N GLU A 389 -0.79 14.89 12.94
CA GLU A 389 0.51 14.38 13.35
C GLU A 389 0.41 12.92 13.81
N PRO A 390 0.70 11.95 12.93
CA PRO A 390 0.86 10.58 13.33
C PRO A 390 2.15 10.43 14.14
N ILE A 391 2.06 9.72 15.27
CA ILE A 391 3.19 9.34 16.12
C ILE A 391 3.18 7.83 16.27
N PHE A 392 4.20 7.16 15.76
CA PHE A 392 4.20 5.71 15.62
C PHE A 392 5.57 5.10 15.91
N GLN A 393 5.56 3.84 16.31
CA GLN A 393 6.76 3.04 16.51
C GLN A 393 7.10 2.27 15.24
N VAL A 394 8.37 2.26 14.88
CA VAL A 394 8.89 1.40 13.83
C VAL A 394 9.85 0.41 14.44
N ARG A 395 9.70 -0.87 14.11
CA ARG A 395 10.73 -1.87 14.39
C ARG A 395 11.77 -1.77 13.29
N THR A 396 12.95 -1.31 13.65
CA THR A 396 14.08 -1.20 12.73
C THR A 396 14.57 -2.58 12.30
N ASN A 397 15.36 -2.64 11.23
CA ASN A 397 15.97 -3.90 10.76
C ASN A 397 16.91 -4.53 11.81
N GLY A 398 17.43 -3.74 12.75
CA GLY A 398 18.20 -4.23 13.90
C GLY A 398 17.36 -4.72 15.07
N GLY A 399 16.03 -4.80 14.93
CA GLY A 399 15.09 -5.24 15.97
C GLY A 399 14.74 -4.18 17.02
N VAL A 400 15.35 -2.99 16.95
CA VAL A 400 15.12 -1.88 17.90
C VAL A 400 13.83 -1.13 17.55
N LEU A 401 13.03 -0.75 18.55
CA LEU A 401 11.87 0.11 18.37
C LEU A 401 12.27 1.59 18.43
N VAL A 402 11.91 2.35 17.39
CA VAL A 402 12.13 3.81 17.31
C VAL A 402 10.80 4.54 17.13
N TRP A 403 10.66 5.70 17.77
CA TRP A 403 9.48 6.56 17.58
C TRP A 403 9.69 7.52 16.41
N ARG A 404 8.66 7.65 15.58
CA ARG A 404 8.61 8.58 14.45
C ARG A 404 7.39 9.48 14.60
N ARG A 405 7.52 10.71 14.11
CA ARG A 405 6.47 11.72 14.08
C ARG A 405 6.53 12.43 12.75
N ARG A 406 5.36 12.64 12.14
CA ARG A 406 5.21 13.45 10.93
C ARG A 406 4.24 14.57 11.18
N LYS A 407 4.35 15.63 10.38
CA LYS A 407 3.48 16.79 10.50
C LYS A 407 2.87 17.15 9.17
N TYR A 408 1.60 16.80 9.03
CA TYR A 408 0.79 17.05 7.85
C TYR A 408 0.02 18.35 8.03
N ARG A 409 0.00 19.15 6.96
CA ARG A 409 -0.99 20.20 6.82
C ARG A 409 -2.30 19.58 6.33
N VAL A 410 -3.41 19.90 7.01
CA VAL A 410 -4.73 19.42 6.62
C VAL A 410 -5.53 20.57 6.00
N LYS A 411 -6.24 20.26 4.91
CA LYS A 411 -7.22 21.14 4.27
C LYS A 411 -8.53 20.40 4.13
N ARG A 412 -9.64 21.10 4.31
CA ARG A 412 -10.99 20.58 4.05
C ARG A 412 -11.11 20.20 2.57
N GLY A 413 -11.75 19.07 2.30
CA GLY A 413 -12.25 18.74 0.98
C GLY A 413 -13.50 19.54 0.65
N LYS A 414 -14.05 19.32 -0.55
CA LYS A 414 -15.29 20.00 -0.98
C LYS A 414 -16.52 19.50 -0.21
N ILE A 415 -16.52 18.23 0.17
CA ILE A 415 -17.62 17.55 0.86
C ILE A 415 -17.24 17.42 2.35
N PRO A 416 -18.12 17.73 3.31
CA PRO A 416 -17.91 17.38 4.72
C PRO A 416 -17.51 15.91 4.88
N GLY A 417 -16.66 15.63 5.87
CA GLY A 417 -16.06 14.31 6.07
C GLY A 417 -14.86 14.00 5.17
N THR A 418 -14.46 14.88 4.25
CA THR A 418 -13.29 14.68 3.37
C THR A 418 -12.19 15.69 3.60
N PHE A 419 -10.92 15.27 3.43
CA PHE A 419 -9.74 16.09 3.74
C PHE A 419 -8.58 15.82 2.78
N TYR A 420 -7.84 16.87 2.43
CA TYR A 420 -6.54 16.77 1.77
C TYR A 420 -5.43 16.97 2.79
N MET A 421 -4.48 16.05 2.83
CA MET A 421 -3.31 16.11 3.70
C MET A 421 -2.03 16.19 2.87
N SER A 422 -1.05 16.94 3.34
CA SER A 422 0.24 17.07 2.64
C SER A 422 1.38 17.17 3.65
N VAL A 423 2.47 16.44 3.37
CA VAL A 423 3.70 16.42 4.17
C VAL A 423 4.90 16.39 3.23
N LEU A 424 6.00 17.02 3.65
CA LEU A 424 7.33 16.71 3.13
C LEU A 424 7.95 15.70 4.09
N ASP A 425 8.05 14.44 3.68
CA ASP A 425 8.61 13.37 4.50
C ASP A 425 9.86 12.79 3.85
N ASN A 426 10.97 12.75 4.58
CA ASN A 426 12.26 12.24 4.11
C ASN A 426 12.65 12.78 2.72
N GLY A 427 12.33 14.05 2.44
CA GLY A 427 12.67 14.74 1.20
C GLY A 427 11.66 14.55 0.07
N VAL A 428 10.59 13.79 0.28
CA VAL A 428 9.55 13.54 -0.73
C VAL A 428 8.22 14.11 -0.26
N VAL A 429 7.56 14.87 -1.11
CA VAL A 429 6.20 15.33 -0.82
C VAL A 429 5.23 14.16 -0.99
N SER A 430 4.51 13.84 0.07
CA SER A 430 3.34 12.99 0.00
C SER A 430 2.07 13.83 0.11
N ASN A 431 1.10 13.50 -0.74
CA ASN A 431 -0.24 14.07 -0.70
C ASN A 431 -1.25 12.95 -0.53
N GLU A 432 -2.23 13.18 0.35
CA GLU A 432 -3.24 12.20 0.71
C GLU A 432 -4.63 12.82 0.66
N PHE A 433 -5.61 11.98 0.37
CA PHE A 433 -7.03 12.28 0.45
C PHE A 433 -7.66 11.32 1.45
N TRP A 434 -8.23 11.88 2.51
CA TRP A 434 -8.82 11.13 3.61
C TRP A 434 -10.34 11.32 3.64
N THR A 435 -11.04 10.25 3.98
CA THR A 435 -12.49 10.18 4.09
C THR A 435 -12.84 9.62 5.47
N VAL A 436 -13.68 10.35 6.21
CA VAL A 436 -14.30 9.87 7.43
C VAL A 436 -15.46 8.97 7.02
N VAL A 437 -15.27 7.66 7.17
CA VAL A 437 -16.26 6.66 6.74
C VAL A 437 -17.37 6.56 7.76
N GLU A 438 -17.00 6.44 9.04
CA GLU A 438 -17.95 6.38 10.14
C GLU A 438 -17.24 6.69 11.47
N VAL A 439 -17.95 7.28 12.42
CA VAL A 439 -17.50 7.46 13.81
C VAL A 439 -18.67 7.16 14.73
N ALA A 440 -18.44 6.33 15.73
CA ALA A 440 -19.46 6.01 16.74
C ALA A 440 -19.91 7.28 17.46
N ASP A 441 -21.21 7.41 17.75
CA ASP A 441 -21.78 8.57 18.42
C ASP A 441 -21.09 8.86 19.77
N ASP A 442 -20.62 7.85 20.48
CA ASP A 442 -19.91 7.98 21.76
C ASP A 442 -18.37 8.09 21.61
N PHE A 443 -17.88 8.16 20.38
CA PHE A 443 -16.46 8.16 20.00
C PHE A 443 -15.68 6.90 20.44
N SER A 444 -16.37 5.79 20.74
CA SER A 444 -15.72 4.52 21.13
C SER A 444 -14.83 3.94 20.02
N TRP A 445 -15.15 4.23 18.76
CA TRP A 445 -14.33 3.93 17.60
C TRP A 445 -14.60 4.90 16.43
N GLY A 446 -13.70 4.90 15.45
CA GLY A 446 -13.86 5.58 14.17
C GLY A 446 -13.20 4.80 13.04
N LEU A 447 -13.71 4.92 11.83
CA LEU A 447 -13.19 4.31 10.62
C LEU A 447 -12.84 5.41 9.61
N PHE A 448 -11.56 5.47 9.24
CA PHE A 448 -11.05 6.42 8.26
C PHE A 448 -10.44 5.68 7.08
N HIS A 449 -10.72 6.14 5.88
CA HIS A 449 -10.12 5.64 4.65
C HIS A 449 -9.22 6.71 4.04
N TYR A 450 -8.14 6.30 3.38
CA TYR A 450 -7.24 7.23 2.72
C TYR A 450 -6.66 6.68 1.41
N HIS A 451 -6.43 7.61 0.49
CA HIS A 451 -5.61 7.42 -0.71
C HIS A 451 -4.43 8.36 -0.62
N GLY A 452 -3.25 7.92 -1.06
CA GLY A 452 -2.06 8.77 -1.06
C GLY A 452 -1.12 8.48 -2.20
N ALA A 453 -0.24 9.44 -2.47
CA ALA A 453 0.86 9.25 -3.39
C ALA A 453 2.07 10.10 -2.99
N ALA A 454 3.22 9.43 -2.94
CA ALA A 454 4.54 10.04 -3.00
C ALA A 454 4.94 10.12 -4.49
N ARG A 455 4.34 11.08 -5.19
CA ARG A 455 4.30 11.15 -6.67
C ARG A 455 5.68 11.00 -7.33
N VAL A 456 6.65 11.80 -6.88
CA VAL A 456 8.03 11.81 -7.42
C VAL A 456 8.89 10.65 -6.95
N ALA A 457 8.38 9.87 -5.99
CA ALA A 457 8.93 8.58 -5.61
C ALA A 457 8.17 7.44 -6.29
N GLY A 458 7.28 7.71 -7.26
CA GLY A 458 6.60 6.67 -8.04
C GLY A 458 5.69 5.75 -7.22
N GLN A 459 5.31 6.15 -6.01
CA GLN A 459 4.52 5.33 -5.10
C GLN A 459 3.13 5.92 -4.92
N SER A 460 2.12 5.09 -5.16
CA SER A 460 0.74 5.31 -4.77
C SER A 460 0.32 4.25 -3.76
N TYR A 461 -0.59 4.62 -2.88
CA TYR A 461 -1.05 3.74 -1.82
C TYR A 461 -2.48 4.08 -1.43
N SER A 462 -3.15 3.09 -0.86
CA SER A 462 -4.45 3.24 -0.22
C SER A 462 -4.44 2.46 1.09
N GLY A 463 -5.35 2.81 1.98
CA GLY A 463 -5.51 2.11 3.23
C GLY A 463 -6.73 2.60 3.97
N ALA A 464 -6.99 1.94 5.09
CA ALA A 464 -8.03 2.32 6.01
C ALA A 464 -7.61 1.93 7.42
N ILE A 465 -7.93 2.80 8.36
CA ILE A 465 -7.62 2.61 9.78
C ILE A 465 -8.89 2.57 10.59
N LEU A 466 -9.01 1.53 11.41
CA LEU A 466 -9.93 1.51 12.53
C LEU A 466 -9.20 2.09 13.74
N VAL A 467 -9.83 3.07 14.36
CA VAL A 467 -9.29 3.78 15.50
C VAL A 467 -10.19 3.68 16.72
N SER A 468 -9.59 3.79 17.91
CA SER A 468 -10.29 3.86 19.20
C SER A 468 -9.49 4.72 20.20
N PRO A 469 -10.12 5.34 21.21
CA PRO A 469 -9.40 6.02 22.29
C PRO A 469 -8.47 5.09 23.08
N LYS A 470 -8.84 3.82 23.24
CA LYS A 470 -8.12 2.83 24.03
C LYS A 470 -7.53 1.77 23.10
N LYS A 471 -6.48 1.09 23.56
CA LYS A 471 -6.10 -0.18 22.95
C LYS A 471 -7.21 -1.17 23.28
N ILE A 472 -8.05 -1.47 22.30
CA ILE A 472 -8.96 -2.59 22.42
C ILE A 472 -8.35 -3.71 21.59
N HIS A 473 -8.20 -4.89 22.19
CA HIS A 473 -7.90 -6.10 21.43
C HIS A 473 -9.19 -6.50 20.70
N LEU A 474 -9.49 -5.78 19.62
CA LEU A 474 -10.59 -6.12 18.73
C LEU A 474 -9.98 -6.63 17.42
N VAL A 475 -10.31 -7.86 17.07
CA VAL A 475 -10.10 -8.38 15.72
C VAL A 475 -11.26 -7.86 14.88
N PHE A 476 -11.16 -6.61 14.40
CA PHE A 476 -12.11 -6.07 13.42
C PHE A 476 -11.50 -6.06 12.02
N TYR A 477 -12.33 -6.35 11.03
CA TYR A 477 -12.00 -6.36 9.61
C TYR A 477 -12.39 -5.02 9.01
N VAL A 478 -11.42 -4.34 8.41
CA VAL A 478 -11.71 -3.27 7.45
C VAL A 478 -11.49 -3.87 6.07
N SER A 479 -12.55 -4.44 5.52
CA SER A 479 -12.65 -4.72 4.08
C SER A 479 -13.70 -3.76 3.55
N LEU A 480 -13.28 -2.85 2.68
CA LEU A 480 -14.20 -2.02 1.92
C LEU A 480 -14.75 -2.92 0.81
N LYS A 481 -16.00 -3.36 0.96
CA LYS A 481 -16.77 -3.95 -0.13
C LYS A 481 -17.22 -2.87 -1.10
#